data_AF-A0A6N6SBT0-F1
#
_entry.id   AF-A0A6N6SBT0-F1
#
_cell.length_a   1.000
_cell.length_b   1.000
_cell.length_c   1.000
_cell.angle_alpha   90.00
_cell.angle_beta   90.00
_cell.angle_gamma   90.00
#
_symmetry.space_group_name_H-M   'P 1'
#
loop_
_entity.id
_entity.type
_entity.pdbx_description
1 polymer ?
#
loop_
_entity_poly.entity_id
_entity_poly.type
_entity_poly.pdbx_seq_one_letter_code
_entity_poly.pdbx_strand_id
1 'polypeptide(L)'
;PDLLAAKAQLDAANARRQQAYAEWFPRLFVGALFGRGSADVNDFSLGAARYTNAAALLAMPIFNAGRTQAINEIAEAGQSEAVLRYEDAIVRALEDVENALAAVRNQRQRADTLAAAAASAEAAFGRAHRPGASTGRSRSS
;
A
#
# COMPACT_ATOMS: atom_id res chain seq x y z
N PRO A 1 6.24 2.18 -1.33
CA PRO A 1 5.18 2.39 -2.34
C PRO A 1 4.15 1.25 -2.30
N ASP A 2 4.62 0.00 -2.35
CA ASP A 2 3.74 -1.20 -2.33
C ASP A 2 2.91 -1.33 -1.06
N LEU A 3 3.49 -1.08 0.12
CA LEU A 3 2.73 -1.14 1.39
C LEU A 3 1.58 -0.11 1.43
N LEU A 4 1.80 1.09 0.91
CA LEU A 4 0.77 2.13 0.85
C LEU A 4 -0.34 1.76 -0.14
N ALA A 5 0.03 1.16 -1.29
CA ALA A 5 -0.93 0.66 -2.26
C ALA A 5 -1.78 -0.47 -1.66
N ALA A 6 -1.16 -1.42 -0.96
CA ALA A 6 -1.86 -2.50 -0.27
C ALA A 6 -2.81 -1.97 0.83
N LYS A 7 -2.37 -0.96 1.60
CA LYS A 7 -3.23 -0.29 2.58
C LYS A 7 -4.44 0.39 1.94
N ALA A 8 -4.23 1.11 0.84
CA ALA A 8 -5.33 1.76 0.11
C ALA A 8 -6.32 0.73 -0.47
N GLN A 9 -5.83 -0.43 -0.93
CA GLN A 9 -6.69 -1.54 -1.37
C GLN A 9 -7.50 -2.13 -0.22
N LEU A 10 -6.90 -2.32 0.96
CA LEU A 10 -7.61 -2.74 2.17
C LEU A 10 -8.69 -1.74 2.57
N ASP A 11 -8.40 -0.44 2.55
CA ASP A 11 -9.38 0.60 2.85
C ASP A 11 -10.55 0.59 1.86
N ALA A 12 -10.26 0.44 0.57
CA ALA A 12 -11.28 0.30 -0.45
C ALA A 12 -12.14 -0.96 -0.24
N ALA A 13 -11.53 -2.08 0.15
CA ALA A 13 -12.25 -3.32 0.44
C ALA A 13 -13.13 -3.19 1.70
N ASN A 14 -12.64 -2.51 2.75
CA ASN A 14 -13.42 -2.17 3.93
C ASN A 14 -14.66 -1.32 3.59
N ALA A 15 -14.50 -0.30 2.74
CA ALA A 15 -15.61 0.53 2.27
C ALA A 15 -16.63 -0.28 1.47
N ARG A 16 -16.19 -1.20 0.60
CA ARG A 16 -17.10 -2.11 -0.14
C ARG A 16 -17.86 -3.05 0.80
N ARG A 17 -17.22 -3.59 1.85
CA ARG A 17 -17.91 -4.40 2.87
C ARG A 17 -18.97 -3.60 3.60
N GLN A 18 -18.67 -2.34 3.95
CA GLN A 18 -19.66 -1.44 4.56
C GLN A 18 -20.83 -1.13 3.61
N GLN A 19 -20.56 -0.91 2.32
CA GLN A 19 -21.60 -0.73 1.31
C GLN A 19 -22.48 -1.97 1.15
N ALA A 20 -21.88 -3.17 1.09
CA ALA A 20 -22.62 -4.42 1.04
C ALA A 20 -23.48 -4.63 2.29
N TYR A 21 -22.94 -4.30 3.48
CA TYR A 21 -23.69 -4.35 4.72
C TYR A 21 -24.87 -3.36 4.74
N ALA A 22 -24.73 -2.20 4.11
CA ALA A 22 -25.81 -1.22 4.01
C ALA A 22 -27.00 -1.72 3.16
N GLU A 23 -26.82 -2.71 2.28
CA GLU A 23 -27.91 -3.33 1.51
C GLU A 23 -28.89 -4.14 2.39
N TRP A 24 -28.58 -4.36 3.67
CA TRP A 24 -29.55 -4.90 4.65
C TRP A 24 -30.57 -3.87 5.12
N PHE A 25 -30.35 -2.59 4.84
CA PHE A 25 -31.19 -1.50 5.32
C PHE A 25 -31.99 -0.85 4.18
N PRO A 26 -33.13 -0.18 4.50
CA PRO A 26 -33.86 0.61 3.52
C PRO A 26 -32.98 1.71 2.91
N ARG A 27 -33.15 1.95 1.61
CA ARG A 27 -32.53 3.07 0.92
C ARG A 27 -33.45 4.29 0.95
N LEU A 28 -32.91 5.43 1.37
CA LEU A 28 -33.58 6.72 1.36
C LEU A 28 -33.17 7.49 0.10
N PHE A 29 -34.14 7.79 -0.74
CA PHE A 29 -34.00 8.67 -1.88
C PHE A 29 -34.62 10.02 -1.53
N VAL A 30 -33.88 11.11 -1.71
CA VAL A 30 -34.38 12.47 -1.48
C VAL A 30 -34.15 13.27 -2.75
N GLY A 31 -35.20 13.89 -3.27
CA GLY A 31 -35.15 14.72 -4.47
C GLY A 31 -35.86 16.04 -4.24
N ALA A 32 -35.34 17.10 -4.85
CA ALA A 32 -35.99 18.39 -4.91
C ALA A 32 -35.90 18.93 -6.34
N LEU A 33 -36.96 19.60 -6.77
CA LEU A 33 -37.07 20.22 -8.07
C LEU A 33 -37.57 21.64 -7.87
N PHE A 34 -36.89 22.62 -8.46
CA PHE A 34 -37.33 24.00 -8.48
C PHE A 34 -37.16 24.55 -9.90
N GLY A 35 -38.02 25.48 -10.29
CA GLY A 35 -37.98 26.03 -11.64
C GLY A 35 -38.98 27.15 -11.86
N ARG A 36 -38.97 27.65 -13.10
CA ARG A 36 -39.95 28.59 -13.60
C ARG A 36 -40.46 28.06 -14.92
N GLY A 37 -41.77 27.96 -15.06
CA GLY A 37 -42.43 27.53 -16.28
C GLY A 37 -43.65 28.40 -16.55
N SER A 38 -43.98 28.62 -17.81
CA SER A 38 -45.30 29.12 -18.19
C SER A 38 -46.21 27.93 -18.45
N ALA A 39 -47.45 28.03 -18.02
CA ALA A 39 -48.50 27.08 -18.36
C ALA A 39 -49.45 27.77 -19.34
N ASP A 40 -49.67 27.15 -20.50
CA ASP A 40 -50.67 27.61 -21.46
C ASP A 40 -51.83 26.60 -21.44
N VAL A 41 -53.06 27.09 -21.34
CA VAL A 41 -54.27 26.25 -21.33
C VAL A 41 -55.24 26.83 -22.35
N ASN A 42 -55.63 26.02 -23.35
CA ASN A 42 -56.53 26.44 -24.44
C ASN A 42 -56.14 27.79 -25.07
N ASP A 43 -54.87 27.93 -25.47
CA ASP A 43 -54.33 29.12 -26.14
C ASP A 43 -54.27 30.39 -25.25
N PHE A 44 -54.60 30.26 -23.95
CA PHE A 44 -54.44 31.34 -22.96
C PHE A 44 -53.18 31.10 -22.11
N SER A 45 -52.28 32.09 -22.10
CA SER A 45 -51.08 32.01 -21.27
C SER A 45 -51.38 32.42 -19.83
N LEU A 46 -51.10 31.53 -18.88
CA LEU A 46 -51.22 31.80 -17.44
C LEU A 46 -50.02 32.57 -16.89
N GLY A 47 -49.03 32.89 -17.74
CA GLY A 47 -47.81 33.61 -17.38
C GLY A 47 -46.76 32.72 -16.71
N ALA A 48 -45.59 33.32 -16.44
CA ALA A 48 -44.47 32.61 -15.83
C ALA A 48 -44.71 32.36 -14.34
N ALA A 49 -44.88 31.09 -13.96
CA ALA A 49 -45.02 30.65 -12.58
C ALA A 49 -43.72 30.01 -12.07
N ARG A 50 -43.44 30.19 -10.78
CA ARG A 50 -42.36 29.48 -10.09
C ARG A 50 -42.94 28.23 -9.43
N TYR A 51 -42.23 27.12 -9.52
CA TYR A 51 -42.60 25.88 -8.83
C TYR A 51 -41.41 25.35 -8.04
N THR A 52 -41.71 24.77 -6.88
CA THR A 52 -40.75 24.09 -6.01
C THR A 52 -41.43 22.86 -5.44
N ASN A 53 -40.79 21.70 -5.60
CA ASN A 53 -41.25 20.41 -5.11
C ASN A 53 -40.10 19.72 -4.41
N ALA A 54 -40.38 19.00 -3.32
CA ALA A 54 -39.42 18.12 -2.67
C ALA A 54 -40.14 16.83 -2.27
N ALA A 55 -39.47 15.70 -2.42
CA ALA A 55 -40.00 14.38 -2.11
C ALA A 55 -38.90 13.48 -1.56
N ALA A 56 -39.29 12.56 -0.68
CA ALA A 56 -38.44 11.50 -0.18
C ALA A 56 -39.14 10.13 -0.35
N LEU A 57 -38.37 9.10 -0.68
CA LEU A 57 -38.84 7.72 -0.86
C LEU A 57 -37.94 6.77 -0.07
N LEU A 58 -38.57 5.91 0.73
CA LEU A 58 -37.89 4.78 1.38
C LEU A 58 -38.21 3.50 0.61
N ALA A 59 -37.17 2.74 0.23
CA ALA A 59 -37.33 1.47 -0.48
C ALA A 59 -36.45 0.37 0.12
N MET A 60 -37.05 -0.78 0.42
CA MET A 60 -36.37 -1.97 0.93
C MET A 60 -36.95 -3.23 0.27
N PRO A 61 -36.12 -4.13 -0.30
CA PRO A 61 -36.60 -5.39 -0.82
C PRO A 61 -36.94 -6.35 0.32
N ILE A 62 -38.19 -6.86 0.37
CA ILE A 62 -38.61 -7.86 1.36
C ILE A 62 -38.13 -9.27 0.96
N PHE A 63 -38.06 -9.55 -0.35
CA PHE A 63 -37.58 -10.82 -0.89
C PHE A 63 -36.66 -10.55 -2.08
N ASN A 64 -35.47 -11.13 -2.07
CA ASN A 64 -34.50 -11.01 -3.17
C ASN A 64 -33.71 -12.30 -3.43
N ALA A 65 -34.27 -13.45 -3.05
CA ALA A 65 -33.70 -14.78 -3.27
C ALA A 65 -32.24 -14.94 -2.80
N GLY A 66 -31.87 -14.34 -1.66
CA GLY A 66 -30.53 -14.43 -1.09
C GLY A 66 -29.49 -13.49 -1.71
N ARG A 67 -29.89 -12.60 -2.63
CA ARG A 67 -28.97 -11.65 -3.28
C ARG A 67 -28.21 -10.77 -2.29
N THR A 68 -28.86 -10.25 -1.25
CA THR A 68 -28.17 -9.40 -0.25
C THR A 68 -27.11 -10.21 0.49
N GLN A 69 -27.42 -11.45 0.87
CA GLN A 69 -26.48 -12.34 1.54
C GLN A 69 -25.27 -12.62 0.64
N ALA A 70 -25.50 -13.01 -0.62
CA ALA A 70 -24.43 -13.31 -1.56
C ALA A 70 -23.50 -12.09 -1.81
N ILE A 71 -24.06 -10.88 -1.92
CA ILE A 71 -23.26 -9.65 -2.07
C ILE A 71 -22.40 -9.39 -0.83
N ASN A 72 -22.93 -9.65 0.37
CA ASN A 72 -22.18 -9.51 1.63
C ASN A 72 -21.05 -10.53 1.72
N GLU A 73 -21.31 -11.79 1.41
CA GLU A 73 -20.30 -12.86 1.41
C GLU A 73 -19.15 -12.56 0.45
N ILE A 74 -19.45 -12.08 -0.77
CA ILE A 74 -18.44 -11.65 -1.75
C ILE A 74 -17.61 -10.49 -1.20
N ALA A 75 -18.25 -9.51 -0.57
CA ALA A 75 -17.55 -8.34 -0.03
C ALA A 75 -16.67 -8.69 1.18
N GLU A 76 -17.13 -9.60 2.04
CA GLU A 76 -16.35 -10.15 3.15
C GLU A 76 -15.13 -10.93 2.65
N ALA A 77 -15.31 -11.84 1.69
CA ALA A 77 -14.19 -12.58 1.10
C ALA A 77 -13.15 -11.64 0.45
N GLY A 78 -13.62 -10.61 -0.28
CA GLY A 78 -12.73 -9.61 -0.87
C GLY A 78 -11.99 -8.77 0.16
N GLN A 79 -12.60 -8.49 1.31
CA GLN A 79 -11.94 -7.81 2.43
C GLN A 79 -10.87 -8.72 3.06
N SER A 80 -11.17 -9.99 3.31
CA SER A 80 -10.20 -10.96 3.82
C SER A 80 -8.98 -11.09 2.90
N GLU A 81 -9.20 -11.17 1.58
CA GLU A 81 -8.11 -11.20 0.61
C GLU A 81 -7.24 -9.94 0.67
N ALA A 82 -7.85 -8.75 0.81
CA ALA A 82 -7.11 -7.49 0.92
C ALA A 82 -6.31 -7.39 2.24
N VAL A 83 -6.82 -7.95 3.33
CA VAL A 83 -6.07 -8.07 4.60
C VAL A 83 -4.82 -8.91 4.38
N LEU A 84 -4.95 -10.11 3.80
CA LEU A 84 -3.83 -11.00 3.52
C LEU A 84 -2.78 -10.36 2.62
N ARG A 85 -3.20 -9.62 1.58
CA ARG A 85 -2.27 -8.86 0.73
C ARG A 85 -1.51 -7.78 1.49
N TYR A 86 -2.16 -7.09 2.42
CA TYR A 86 -1.51 -6.08 3.24
C TYR A 86 -0.50 -6.70 4.21
N GLU A 87 -0.85 -7.83 4.83
CA GLU A 87 0.05 -8.60 5.69
C GLU A 87 1.28 -9.12 4.92
N ASP A 88 1.09 -9.70 3.74
CA ASP A 88 2.17 -10.14 2.85
C ASP A 88 3.09 -8.96 2.45
N ALA A 89 2.52 -7.78 2.15
CA ALA A 89 3.31 -6.59 1.87
C ALA A 89 4.16 -6.13 3.07
N ILE A 90 3.66 -6.28 4.30
CA ILE A 90 4.45 -6.00 5.52
C ILE A 90 5.59 -6.99 5.66
N VAL A 91 5.32 -8.29 5.49
CA VAL A 91 6.32 -9.36 5.63
C VAL A 91 7.44 -9.18 4.60
N ARG A 92 7.10 -8.91 3.33
CA ARG A 92 8.10 -8.65 2.28
C ARG A 92 8.93 -7.40 2.57
N ALA A 93 8.30 -6.32 3.02
CA ALA A 93 9.02 -5.10 3.39
C ALA A 93 10.00 -5.35 4.54
N LEU A 94 9.65 -6.22 5.50
CA LEU A 94 10.56 -6.63 6.56
C LEU A 94 11.74 -7.46 6.02
N GLU A 95 11.45 -8.44 5.15
CA GLU A 95 12.48 -9.26 4.49
C GLU A 95 13.47 -8.40 3.70
N ASP A 96 12.99 -7.42 2.94
CA ASP A 96 13.84 -6.48 2.19
C ASP A 96 14.78 -5.68 3.11
N VAL A 97 14.29 -5.23 4.27
CA VAL A 97 15.10 -4.53 5.27
C VAL A 97 16.15 -5.46 5.88
N GLU A 98 15.76 -6.68 6.24
CA GLU A 98 16.69 -7.68 6.78
C GLU A 98 17.79 -8.03 5.77
N ASN A 99 17.43 -8.23 4.52
CA ASN A 99 18.36 -8.49 3.42
C ASN A 99 19.31 -7.31 3.19
N ALA A 100 18.82 -6.08 3.20
CA ALA A 100 19.64 -4.88 3.07
C ALA A 100 20.63 -4.75 4.24
N LEU A 101 20.17 -5.00 5.48
CA LEU A 101 21.04 -4.99 6.66
C LEU A 101 22.10 -6.09 6.61
N ALA A 102 21.74 -7.30 6.16
CA ALA A 102 22.69 -8.39 5.98
C ALA A 102 23.74 -8.07 4.91
N ALA A 103 23.33 -7.49 3.79
CA ALA A 103 24.24 -7.05 2.73
C ALA A 103 25.24 -6.00 3.25
N VAL A 104 24.78 -5.00 4.01
CA VAL A 104 25.65 -3.99 4.63
C VAL A 104 26.66 -4.63 5.59
N ARG A 105 26.23 -5.57 6.44
CA ARG A 105 27.14 -6.30 7.34
C ARG A 105 28.19 -7.10 6.56
N ASN A 106 27.78 -7.84 5.54
CA ASN A 106 28.68 -8.62 4.71
C ASN A 106 29.70 -7.74 3.97
N GLN A 107 29.27 -6.57 3.51
CA GLN A 107 30.15 -5.62 2.81
C GLN A 107 31.20 -5.01 3.74
N ARG A 108 30.83 -4.72 5.01
CA ARG A 108 31.80 -4.31 6.04
C ARG A 108 32.84 -5.40 6.31
N GLN A 109 32.39 -6.64 6.52
CA GLN A 109 33.29 -7.77 6.74
C GLN A 109 34.27 -7.99 5.57
N ARG A 110 33.78 -7.84 4.33
CA ARG A 110 34.63 -7.90 3.12
C ARG A 110 35.63 -6.76 3.08
N ALA A 111 35.23 -5.54 3.42
CA ALA A 111 36.15 -4.40 3.48
C ALA A 111 37.25 -4.63 4.52
N ASP A 112 36.91 -5.11 5.72
CA ASP A 112 37.87 -5.38 6.80
C ASP A 112 38.88 -6.47 6.41
N THR A 113 38.41 -7.55 5.80
CA THR A 113 39.27 -8.65 5.32
C THR A 113 40.20 -8.20 4.18
N LEU A 114 39.70 -7.39 3.25
CA LEU A 114 40.52 -6.80 2.18
C LEU A 114 41.57 -5.82 2.73
N ALA A 115 41.21 -5.00 3.73
CA ALA A 115 42.14 -4.08 4.39
C ALA A 115 43.25 -4.84 5.12
N ALA A 116 42.91 -5.91 5.85
CA ALA A 116 43.89 -6.77 6.50
C ALA A 116 44.82 -7.46 5.49
N ALA A 117 44.27 -7.96 4.37
CA ALA A 117 45.07 -8.57 3.31
C ALA A 117 46.05 -7.56 2.68
N ALA A 118 45.58 -6.34 2.38
CA ALA A 118 46.43 -5.27 1.85
C ALA A 118 47.59 -4.92 2.80
N ALA A 119 47.29 -4.72 4.09
CA ALA A 119 48.30 -4.46 5.11
C ALA A 119 49.35 -5.58 5.20
N SER A 120 48.92 -6.85 5.10
CA SER A 120 49.83 -8.00 5.12
C SER A 120 50.75 -8.05 3.89
N ALA A 121 50.23 -7.71 2.71
CA ALA A 121 50.99 -7.66 1.46
C ALA A 121 52.04 -6.54 1.49
N GLU A 122 51.68 -5.36 1.99
CA GLU A 122 52.58 -4.22 2.14
C GLU A 122 53.71 -4.51 3.14
N ALA A 123 53.39 -5.15 4.28
CA ALA A 123 54.40 -5.60 5.23
C ALA A 123 55.37 -6.65 4.64
N ALA A 124 54.88 -7.56 3.79
CA ALA A 124 55.74 -8.53 3.10
C ALA A 124 56.67 -7.85 2.08
N PHE A 125 56.13 -6.91 1.29
CA PHE A 125 56.90 -6.14 0.32
C PHE A 125 58.02 -5.33 0.98
N GLY A 126 57.72 -4.66 2.10
CA GLY A 126 58.70 -3.90 2.87
C GLY A 126 59.81 -4.74 3.50
N ARG A 127 59.53 -6.02 3.83
CA ARG A 127 60.58 -6.97 4.26
C ARG A 127 61.50 -7.39 3.12
N ALA A 128 60.96 -7.59 1.92
CA ALA A 128 61.73 -7.97 0.75
C ALA A 128 62.62 -6.83 0.22
N HIS A 129 62.18 -5.57 0.35
CA HIS A 129 62.90 -4.39 -0.13
C HIS A 129 63.87 -3.76 0.87
N ARG A 130 64.04 -4.34 2.08
CA ARG A 130 65.12 -3.91 2.99
C ARG A 130 66.46 -4.46 2.48
N PRO A 131 67.39 -3.64 1.96
CA PRO A 131 68.71 -4.12 1.56
C PRO A 131 69.40 -4.72 2.79
N GLY A 132 69.88 -5.96 2.65
CA GLY A 132 70.39 -6.77 3.74
C GLY A 132 71.45 -6.04 4.56
N ALA A 133 71.19 -5.91 5.87
CA ALA A 133 72.23 -5.60 6.84
C ALA A 133 73.22 -6.78 6.85
N SER A 134 74.31 -6.64 6.08
CA SER A 134 75.44 -7.55 6.05
C SER A 134 75.98 -7.74 7.46
N THR A 135 75.63 -8.87 8.07
CA THR A 135 76.14 -9.28 9.38
C THR A 135 77.45 -10.03 9.15
N GLY A 136 78.52 -9.27 8.94
CA GLY A 136 79.89 -9.76 8.99
C GLY A 136 80.24 -10.12 10.44
N ARG A 137 80.11 -11.41 10.78
CA ARG A 137 80.36 -11.94 12.12
C ARG A 137 81.87 -12.16 12.30
N SER A 138 82.46 -11.33 13.15
CA SER A 138 83.74 -11.58 13.83
C SER A 138 83.69 -12.90 14.62
N ARG A 139 84.75 -13.72 14.51
CA ARG A 139 85.29 -14.65 15.52
C ARG A 139 86.61 -15.23 14.96
N SER A 140 87.76 -14.74 15.41
CA SER A 140 88.56 -15.25 16.54
C SER A 140 89.25 -16.59 16.23
N SER A 141 90.55 -16.53 15.94
CA SER A 141 91.66 -17.26 16.60
C SER A 141 92.97 -16.92 15.90
#